data_AF-A0A9E0SVL4-F1
#
_entry.id   AF-A0A9E0SVL4-F1
#
_cell.length_a   1.000
_cell.length_b   1.000
_cell.length_c   1.000
_cell.angle_alpha   90.00
_cell.angle_beta   90.00
_cell.angle_gamma   90.00
#
_symmetry.space_group_name_H-M   'P 1'
#
loop_
_entity.id
_entity.type
_entity.pdbx_description
1 polymer ?
#
loop_
_entity_poly.entity_id
_entity_poly.type
_entity_poly.pdbx_seq_one_letter_code
_entity_poly.pdbx_strand_id
1 'polypeptide(L)'
;MSRLWRSLAACAAAACCIAAHAQAEYAPPSGKGRVVVVLSGQLGAGHYIAAARQIAEMGYDVTLLDGNDYRGEQGEAIKDAIAKATQSAHALPGKVAVVGFSLGGGEAIGRVARWPDLVAGIVVMYPLTAFVEHPDRFVASLKVPVLMLAGEADTYKDCCRIEKARAIADAASTSQHQPPFELVTYPRADHDFIMPGRSYNGAAAGDAWKRTEARLREYFAGS
;
A
#
# COMPACT_ATOMS: atom_id res chain seq x y z
N MET A 1 -61.10 -20.07 34.51
CA MET A 1 -60.61 -19.30 33.33
C MET A 1 -59.16 -18.90 33.57
N SER A 2 -58.31 -19.16 32.57
CA SER A 2 -56.92 -18.71 32.39
C SER A 2 -55.86 -19.05 33.46
N ARG A 3 -54.79 -19.74 33.02
CA ARG A 3 -53.45 -19.12 32.95
C ARG A 3 -52.57 -19.98 32.04
N LEU A 4 -52.22 -19.39 30.90
CA LEU A 4 -51.33 -19.92 29.88
C LEU A 4 -49.90 -20.04 30.43
N TRP A 5 -49.29 -21.21 30.28
CA TRP A 5 -47.83 -21.33 30.28
C TRP A 5 -47.30 -20.81 28.94
N ARG A 6 -46.53 -19.72 28.99
CA ARG A 6 -45.68 -19.29 27.88
C ARG A 6 -44.26 -19.76 28.18
N SER A 7 -43.79 -20.72 27.39
CA SER A 7 -42.41 -21.16 27.35
C SER A 7 -41.51 -19.98 26.91
N LEU A 8 -40.47 -19.72 27.71
CA LEU A 8 -39.36 -18.86 27.33
C LEU A 8 -38.51 -19.58 26.28
N ALA A 9 -38.58 -19.13 25.03
CA ALA A 9 -37.59 -19.44 24.02
C ALA A 9 -36.64 -18.24 23.93
N ALA A 10 -35.48 -18.35 24.57
CA ALA A 10 -34.38 -17.42 24.38
C ALA A 10 -33.64 -17.80 23.10
N CYS A 11 -33.89 -17.07 22.01
CA CYS A 11 -33.03 -17.12 20.84
C CYS A 11 -31.75 -16.33 21.16
N ALA A 12 -30.68 -17.04 21.52
CA ALA A 12 -29.33 -16.47 21.52
C ALA A 12 -28.88 -16.35 20.05
N ALA A 13 -28.97 -15.14 19.50
CA ALA A 13 -28.31 -14.82 18.25
C ALA A 13 -26.79 -14.77 18.52
N ALA A 14 -26.07 -15.80 18.08
CA ALA A 14 -24.62 -15.75 18.02
C ALA A 14 -24.23 -14.72 16.95
N ALA A 15 -23.89 -13.50 17.40
CA ALA A 15 -23.22 -12.53 16.55
C ALA A 15 -21.84 -13.09 16.22
N CYS A 16 -21.69 -13.61 14.99
CA CYS A 16 -20.38 -13.89 14.43
C CYS A 16 -19.71 -12.54 14.19
N CYS A 17 -18.93 -12.08 15.17
CA CYS A 17 -17.99 -10.98 14.97
C CYS A 17 -16.96 -11.47 13.96
N ILE A 18 -17.19 -11.19 12.68
CA ILE A 18 -16.10 -11.11 11.71
C ILE A 18 -15.19 -10.03 12.28
N ALA A 19 -14.03 -10.42 12.78
CA ALA A 19 -13.00 -9.47 13.17
C ALA A 19 -12.59 -8.72 11.90
N ALA A 20 -13.22 -7.57 11.66
CA ALA A 20 -12.67 -6.58 10.76
C ALA A 20 -11.26 -6.31 11.26
N HIS A 21 -10.24 -6.64 10.45
CA HIS A 21 -8.86 -6.35 10.82
C HIS A 21 -8.78 -4.85 11.06
N ALA A 22 -8.65 -4.47 12.34
CA ALA A 22 -8.70 -3.07 12.72
C ALA A 22 -7.51 -2.35 12.07
N GLN A 23 -7.82 -1.37 11.22
CA GLN A 23 -6.87 -0.38 10.73
C GLN A 23 -6.02 0.13 11.91
N ALA A 24 -4.70 0.03 11.80
CA ALA A 24 -3.78 0.49 12.84
C ALA A 24 -3.17 1.83 12.46
N GLU A 25 -3.33 2.82 13.32
CA GLU A 25 -2.66 4.12 13.23
C GLU A 25 -1.30 4.06 13.95
N TYR A 26 -0.28 4.66 13.32
CA TYR A 26 1.03 4.91 13.90
C TYR A 26 1.31 6.40 13.77
N ALA A 27 1.19 7.09 14.90
CA ALA A 27 1.38 8.54 14.98
C ALA A 27 2.85 8.93 14.78
N PRO A 28 3.12 10.13 14.24
CA PRO A 28 4.47 10.66 14.14
C PRO A 28 5.08 10.90 15.54
N PRO A 29 6.42 10.99 15.68
CA PRO A 29 7.10 11.24 16.95
C PRO A 29 6.66 12.52 17.67
N SER A 30 6.18 13.52 16.94
CA SER A 30 5.68 14.77 17.50
C SER A 30 4.63 15.42 16.61
N GLY A 31 3.57 15.96 17.23
CA GLY A 31 2.57 16.78 16.55
C GLY A 31 1.69 16.00 15.56
N LYS A 32 1.34 16.66 14.45
CA LYS A 32 0.55 16.09 13.36
C LYS A 32 1.44 15.86 12.13
N GLY A 33 1.12 14.84 11.34
CA GLY A 33 1.85 14.48 10.13
C GLY A 33 0.95 14.46 8.90
N ARG A 34 1.54 14.63 7.71
CA ARG A 34 0.84 14.29 6.45
C ARG A 34 0.54 12.79 6.47
N VAL A 35 -0.59 12.40 5.91
CA VAL A 35 -1.07 11.01 6.00
C VAL A 35 -0.38 10.14 4.96
N VAL A 36 0.23 9.05 5.42
CA VAL A 36 0.72 7.96 4.57
C VAL A 36 -0.08 6.70 4.86
N VAL A 37 -0.71 6.16 3.83
CA VAL A 37 -1.39 4.86 3.92
C VAL A 37 -0.42 3.77 3.50
N VAL A 38 -0.25 2.76 4.34
CA VAL A 38 0.56 1.58 4.06
C VAL A 38 -0.35 0.41 3.72
N LEU A 39 -0.20 -0.15 2.53
CA LEU A 39 -0.89 -1.37 2.10
C LEU A 39 0.03 -2.57 2.23
N SER A 40 -0.33 -3.50 3.12
CA SER A 40 0.48 -4.70 3.35
C SER A 40 0.53 -5.62 2.14
N GLY A 41 1.57 -6.44 2.08
CA GLY A 41 1.61 -7.62 1.20
C GLY A 41 0.70 -8.74 1.69
N GLN A 42 0.73 -9.87 0.95
CA GLN A 42 -0.10 -11.04 1.25
C GLN A 42 0.18 -11.68 2.62
N LEU A 43 1.32 -11.36 3.23
CA LEU A 43 1.68 -11.80 4.59
C LEU A 43 0.87 -11.08 5.68
N GLY A 44 0.03 -10.11 5.30
CA GLY A 44 -0.88 -9.40 6.18
C GLY A 44 -0.24 -8.22 6.90
N ALA A 45 -1.07 -7.38 7.52
CA ALA A 45 -0.63 -6.15 8.18
C ALA A 45 0.43 -6.39 9.25
N GLY A 46 0.32 -7.50 10.01
CA GLY A 46 1.26 -7.84 11.08
C GLY A 46 2.73 -7.89 10.63
N HIS A 47 3.00 -8.36 9.41
CA HIS A 47 4.35 -8.42 8.85
C HIS A 47 4.95 -7.03 8.64
N TYR A 48 4.12 -6.04 8.31
CA TYR A 48 4.54 -4.69 7.90
C TYR A 48 4.44 -3.63 9.01
N ILE A 49 4.25 -4.04 10.27
CA ILE A 49 4.23 -3.12 11.42
C ILE A 49 5.54 -2.32 11.52
N ALA A 50 6.69 -2.98 11.35
CA ALA A 50 7.99 -2.31 11.44
C ALA A 50 8.16 -1.27 10.32
N ALA A 51 7.72 -1.59 9.10
CA ALA A 51 7.72 -0.66 7.97
C ALA A 51 6.81 0.55 8.22
N ALA A 52 5.60 0.34 8.75
CA ALA A 52 4.69 1.42 9.10
C ALA A 52 5.26 2.35 10.18
N ARG A 53 5.88 1.78 11.23
CA ARG A 53 6.57 2.56 12.27
C ARG A 53 7.75 3.35 11.72
N GLN A 54 8.56 2.75 10.86
CA GLN A 54 9.69 3.44 10.23
C GLN A 54 9.23 4.64 9.39
N ILE A 55 8.09 4.55 8.70
CA ILE A 55 7.50 5.69 7.99
C ILE A 55 6.97 6.73 8.99
N ALA A 56 6.33 6.31 10.08
CA ALA A 56 5.85 7.25 11.10
C ALA A 56 7.02 8.03 11.73
N GLU A 57 8.16 7.38 11.98
CA GLU A 57 9.40 7.99 12.46
C GLU A 57 9.96 9.07 11.51
N MET A 58 9.59 9.06 10.22
CA MET A 58 9.92 10.13 9.27
C MET A 58 9.05 11.40 9.46
N GLY A 59 8.09 11.38 10.39
CA GLY A 59 7.19 12.50 10.70
C GLY A 59 5.81 12.43 10.04
N TYR A 60 5.42 11.27 9.53
CA TYR A 60 4.11 11.05 8.91
C TYR A 60 3.10 10.44 9.89
N ASP A 61 1.82 10.73 9.66
CA ASP A 61 0.74 9.98 10.29
C ASP A 61 0.42 8.76 9.44
N VAL A 62 0.65 7.57 9.98
CA VAL A 62 0.63 6.34 9.18
C VAL A 62 -0.58 5.49 9.52
N THR A 63 -1.35 5.15 8.50
CA THR A 63 -2.39 4.14 8.59
C THR A 63 -1.90 2.86 7.92
N LEU A 64 -1.86 1.75 8.65
CA LEU A 64 -1.56 0.43 8.10
C LEU A 64 -2.86 -0.34 7.83
N LEU A 65 -3.04 -0.76 6.59
CA LEU A 65 -4.15 -1.57 6.12
C LEU A 65 -3.67 -2.95 5.68
N ASP A 66 -4.50 -3.97 5.92
CA ASP A 66 -4.23 -5.32 5.43
C ASP A 66 -4.60 -5.43 3.95
N GLY A 67 -3.60 -5.59 3.09
CA GLY A 67 -3.80 -5.73 1.64
C GLY A 67 -4.67 -6.92 1.25
N ASN A 68 -4.79 -7.95 2.11
CA ASN A 68 -5.65 -9.10 1.83
C ASN A 68 -7.14 -8.74 1.83
N ASP A 69 -7.55 -7.74 2.62
CA ASP A 69 -8.95 -7.29 2.69
C ASP A 69 -9.41 -6.63 1.38
N TYR A 70 -8.47 -6.23 0.53
CA TYR A 70 -8.73 -5.56 -0.74
C TYR A 70 -8.42 -6.41 -1.96
N ARG A 71 -8.12 -7.69 -1.79
CA ARG A 71 -7.81 -8.53 -2.94
C ARG A 71 -9.06 -8.76 -3.79
N GLY A 72 -9.01 -8.37 -5.06
CA GLY A 72 -10.10 -8.61 -6.02
C GLY A 72 -11.31 -7.68 -5.87
N GLU A 73 -11.19 -6.64 -5.05
CA GLU A 73 -12.19 -5.56 -4.94
C GLU A 73 -12.11 -4.59 -6.13
N GLN A 74 -12.88 -3.49 -6.14
CA GLN A 74 -12.96 -2.58 -7.30
C GLN A 74 -12.33 -1.19 -7.09
N GLY A 75 -12.13 -0.77 -5.85
CA GLY A 75 -11.42 0.43 -5.42
C GLY A 75 -12.09 1.09 -4.21
N GLU A 76 -13.40 0.89 -4.05
CA GLU A 76 -14.20 1.66 -3.09
C GLU A 76 -13.81 1.39 -1.63
N ALA A 77 -13.51 0.14 -1.29
CA ALA A 77 -13.09 -0.19 0.08
C ALA A 77 -11.74 0.45 0.46
N ILE A 78 -10.79 0.49 -0.49
CA ILE A 78 -9.51 1.18 -0.26
C ILE A 78 -9.74 2.70 -0.18
N LYS A 79 -10.60 3.26 -1.05
CA LYS A 79 -10.92 4.68 -1.05
C LYS A 79 -11.56 5.11 0.29
N ASP A 80 -12.49 4.33 0.82
CA ASP A 80 -13.11 4.58 2.12
C ASP A 80 -12.08 4.50 3.26
N ALA A 81 -11.16 3.54 3.20
CA ALA A 81 -10.08 3.41 4.18
C ALA A 81 -9.12 4.62 4.14
N ILE A 82 -8.80 5.13 2.95
CA ILE A 82 -8.03 6.38 2.79
C ILE A 82 -8.80 7.56 3.37
N ALA A 83 -10.09 7.70 3.07
CA ALA A 83 -10.93 8.78 3.59
C ALA A 83 -11.08 8.73 5.12
N LYS A 84 -11.00 7.54 5.73
CA LYS A 84 -10.94 7.37 7.18
C LYS A 84 -9.57 7.72 7.75
N ALA A 85 -8.48 7.35 7.07
CA ALA A 85 -7.12 7.68 7.49
C ALA A 85 -6.90 9.20 7.61
N THR A 86 -7.49 10.00 6.72
CA THR A 86 -7.40 11.48 6.78
C THR A 86 -8.13 12.11 7.95
N GLN A 87 -8.93 11.34 8.70
CA GLN A 87 -9.67 11.78 9.89
C GLN A 87 -8.96 11.38 11.19
N SER A 88 -7.77 10.78 11.12
CA SER A 88 -6.95 10.47 12.28
C SER A 88 -6.69 11.71 13.15
N ALA A 89 -6.52 11.51 14.45
CA ALA A 89 -6.23 12.58 15.40
C ALA A 89 -4.93 13.33 15.07
N HIS A 90 -3.95 12.61 14.50
CA HIS A 90 -2.63 13.13 14.13
C HIS A 90 -2.53 13.52 12.66
N ALA A 91 -3.61 13.40 11.88
CA ALA A 91 -3.60 13.75 10.47
C ALA A 91 -3.55 15.27 10.24
N LEU A 92 -2.67 15.69 9.32
CA LEU A 92 -2.77 16.97 8.62
C LEU A 92 -3.72 16.83 7.42
N PRO A 93 -4.50 17.87 7.08
CA PRO A 93 -5.39 17.84 5.93
C PRO A 93 -4.61 17.75 4.62
N GLY A 94 -5.26 17.28 3.55
CA GLY A 94 -4.70 17.24 2.20
C GLY A 94 -4.74 15.84 1.58
N LYS A 95 -4.07 15.69 0.43
CA LYS A 95 -3.89 14.39 -0.22
C LYS A 95 -3.00 13.48 0.63
N VAL A 96 -3.18 12.17 0.49
CA VAL A 96 -2.33 11.17 1.12
C VAL A 96 -1.22 10.71 0.16
N ALA A 97 -0.15 10.13 0.69
CA ALA A 97 0.72 9.27 -0.10
C ALA A 97 0.42 7.80 0.26
N VAL A 98 0.71 6.88 -0.66
CA VAL A 98 0.53 5.43 -0.40
C VAL A 98 1.83 4.68 -0.58
N VAL A 99 2.18 3.83 0.39
CA VAL A 99 3.29 2.89 0.30
C VAL A 99 2.73 1.47 0.27
N GLY A 100 2.94 0.74 -0.82
CA GLY A 100 2.42 -0.62 -0.99
C GLY A 100 3.51 -1.67 -1.14
N PHE A 101 3.32 -2.83 -0.52
CA PHE A 101 4.25 -3.96 -0.59
C PHE A 101 3.62 -5.16 -1.29
N SER A 102 4.34 -5.86 -2.18
CA SER A 102 3.86 -7.11 -2.78
C SER A 102 2.41 -6.99 -3.30
N LEU A 103 1.46 -7.76 -2.76
CA LEU A 103 0.02 -7.63 -3.03
C LEU A 103 -0.49 -6.17 -2.89
N GLY A 104 -0.25 -5.50 -1.76
CA GLY A 104 -0.64 -4.11 -1.54
C GLY A 104 0.04 -3.12 -2.48
N GLY A 105 1.25 -3.44 -2.94
CA GLY A 105 1.91 -2.71 -4.03
C GLY A 105 1.17 -2.85 -5.36
N GLY A 106 0.65 -4.05 -5.64
CA GLY A 106 -0.22 -4.32 -6.77
C GLY A 106 -1.56 -3.57 -6.70
N GLU A 107 -2.21 -3.54 -5.54
CA GLU A 107 -3.44 -2.76 -5.36
C GLU A 107 -3.17 -1.24 -5.47
N ALA A 108 -2.04 -0.75 -4.93
CA ALA A 108 -1.65 0.65 -5.02
C ALA A 108 -1.47 1.10 -6.48
N ILE A 109 -0.60 0.42 -7.24
CA ILE A 109 -0.36 0.79 -8.64
C ILE A 109 -1.52 0.41 -9.56
N GLY A 110 -2.21 -0.68 -9.24
CA GLY A 110 -3.32 -1.22 -9.98
C GLY A 110 -4.63 -0.47 -9.78
N ARG A 111 -4.76 0.42 -8.78
CA ARG A 111 -5.99 1.18 -8.48
C ARG A 111 -5.74 2.59 -7.96
N VAL A 112 -5.05 2.69 -6.82
CA VAL A 112 -4.88 3.93 -6.07
C VAL A 112 -4.17 5.00 -6.90
N ALA A 113 -3.26 4.58 -7.79
CA ALA A 113 -2.54 5.47 -8.70
C ALA A 113 -3.44 6.27 -9.67
N ARG A 114 -4.75 5.98 -9.73
CA ARG A 114 -5.72 6.66 -10.59
C ARG A 114 -6.52 7.77 -9.91
N TRP A 115 -6.23 8.09 -8.64
CA TRP A 115 -7.02 9.03 -7.84
C TRP A 115 -6.27 10.33 -7.52
N PRO A 116 -6.04 11.20 -8.51
CA PRO A 116 -5.21 12.39 -8.32
C PRO A 116 -5.81 13.41 -7.35
N ASP A 117 -7.12 13.35 -7.07
CA ASP A 117 -7.77 14.23 -6.11
C ASP A 117 -7.55 13.80 -4.65
N LEU A 118 -7.19 12.53 -4.43
CA LEU A 118 -7.01 11.95 -3.10
C LEU A 118 -5.55 11.64 -2.78
N VAL A 119 -4.73 11.38 -3.81
CA VAL A 119 -3.39 10.80 -3.66
C VAL A 119 -2.35 11.72 -4.32
N ALA A 120 -1.32 12.07 -3.57
CA ALA A 120 -0.20 12.90 -4.03
C ALA A 120 0.84 12.10 -4.82
N GLY A 121 0.98 10.81 -4.52
CA GLY A 121 1.89 9.88 -5.19
C GLY A 121 1.95 8.54 -4.46
N ILE A 122 2.55 7.53 -5.11
CA ILE A 122 2.70 6.20 -4.53
C ILE A 122 4.15 5.68 -4.60
N VAL A 123 4.56 4.96 -3.56
CA VAL A 123 5.77 4.15 -3.55
C VAL A 123 5.37 2.68 -3.48
N VAL A 124 5.86 1.85 -4.40
CA VAL A 124 5.55 0.43 -4.42
C VAL A 124 6.82 -0.40 -4.37
N MET A 125 6.92 -1.30 -3.40
CA MET A 125 8.10 -2.14 -3.19
C MET A 125 7.78 -3.59 -3.54
N TYR A 126 8.59 -4.18 -4.43
CA TYR A 126 8.44 -5.52 -4.99
C TYR A 126 6.97 -5.86 -5.32
N PRO A 127 6.27 -4.98 -6.08
CA PRO A 127 4.83 -5.09 -6.24
C PRO A 127 4.42 -6.32 -7.06
N LEU A 128 3.26 -6.87 -6.73
CA LEU A 128 2.48 -7.72 -7.62
C LEU A 128 2.22 -6.97 -8.93
N THR A 129 2.67 -7.52 -10.05
CA THR A 129 2.52 -6.90 -11.38
C THR A 129 2.04 -7.88 -12.45
N ALA A 130 1.89 -9.17 -12.13
CA ALA A 130 1.45 -10.19 -13.09
C ALA A 130 0.07 -9.92 -13.72
N PHE A 131 -0.77 -9.08 -13.13
CA PHE A 131 -2.05 -8.65 -13.72
C PHE A 131 -1.90 -7.66 -14.89
N VAL A 132 -0.71 -7.10 -15.11
CA VAL A 132 -0.48 -6.11 -16.17
C VAL A 132 -0.22 -6.83 -17.48
N GLU A 133 -1.27 -6.96 -18.29
CA GLU A 133 -1.21 -7.58 -19.62
C GLU A 133 -0.63 -6.62 -20.67
N HIS A 134 -1.05 -5.36 -20.65
CA HIS A 134 -0.69 -4.32 -21.63
C HIS A 134 -0.03 -3.12 -20.93
N PRO A 135 1.31 -3.07 -20.84
CA PRO A 135 2.03 -2.01 -20.11
C PRO A 135 1.72 -0.58 -20.57
N ASP A 136 1.54 -0.38 -21.88
CA ASP A 136 1.20 0.91 -22.50
C ASP A 136 -0.17 1.42 -22.01
N ARG A 137 -1.21 0.58 -22.09
CA ARG A 137 -2.55 0.91 -21.60
C ARG A 137 -2.57 1.08 -20.10
N PHE A 138 -1.81 0.24 -19.39
CA PHE A 138 -1.69 0.30 -17.95
C PHE A 138 -1.11 1.64 -17.50
N VAL A 139 0.03 2.06 -18.05
CA VAL A 139 0.66 3.33 -17.72
C VAL A 139 -0.25 4.51 -18.07
N ALA A 140 -0.94 4.49 -19.21
CA ALA A 140 -1.89 5.55 -19.59
C ALA A 140 -3.02 5.76 -18.56
N SER A 141 -3.34 4.73 -17.78
CA SER A 141 -4.33 4.79 -16.71
C SER A 141 -3.83 5.51 -15.45
N LEU A 142 -2.52 5.56 -15.21
CA LEU A 142 -1.93 6.16 -14.02
C LEU A 142 -2.12 7.69 -14.05
N LYS A 143 -2.40 8.28 -12.89
CA LYS A 143 -2.73 9.70 -12.70
C LYS A 143 -1.97 10.36 -11.56
N VAL A 144 -1.20 9.60 -10.78
CA VAL A 144 -0.29 10.15 -9.76
C VAL A 144 1.15 9.65 -10.00
N PRO A 145 2.16 10.40 -9.54
CA PRO A 145 3.55 9.97 -9.58
C PRO A 145 3.78 8.60 -8.92
N VAL A 146 4.64 7.77 -9.52
CA VAL A 146 4.96 6.42 -9.03
C VAL A 146 6.47 6.26 -8.87
N LEU A 147 6.89 5.77 -7.69
CA LEU A 147 8.21 5.17 -7.49
C LEU A 147 8.04 3.65 -7.28
N MET A 148 8.63 2.86 -8.16
CA MET A 148 8.69 1.41 -8.07
C MET A 148 10.09 0.96 -7.67
N LEU A 149 10.17 0.15 -6.60
CA LEU A 149 11.40 -0.40 -6.03
C LEU A 149 11.37 -1.92 -6.20
N ALA A 150 12.19 -2.49 -7.08
CA ALA A 150 12.09 -3.91 -7.46
C ALA A 150 13.40 -4.68 -7.25
N GLY A 151 13.31 -5.90 -6.73
CA GLY A 151 14.43 -6.83 -6.65
C GLY A 151 14.63 -7.55 -7.99
N GLU A 152 15.86 -7.60 -8.50
CA GLU A 152 16.13 -8.26 -9.79
C GLU A 152 16.14 -9.79 -9.69
N ALA A 153 16.26 -10.34 -8.48
CA ALA A 153 16.19 -11.78 -8.22
C ALA A 153 14.80 -12.24 -7.76
N ASP A 154 13.80 -11.34 -7.77
CA ASP A 154 12.44 -11.67 -7.34
C ASP A 154 11.81 -12.69 -8.29
N THR A 155 11.56 -13.88 -7.76
CA THR A 155 10.92 -14.98 -8.46
C THR A 155 9.60 -15.40 -7.82
N TYR A 156 9.10 -14.62 -6.85
CA TYR A 156 8.03 -15.04 -5.96
C TYR A 156 6.75 -15.36 -6.72
N LYS A 157 6.38 -16.64 -6.75
CA LYS A 157 5.16 -17.16 -7.41
C LYS A 157 4.92 -16.60 -8.82
N ASP A 158 5.98 -16.21 -9.53
CA ASP A 158 5.90 -15.52 -10.83
C ASP A 158 5.11 -14.20 -10.84
N CYS A 159 4.77 -13.63 -9.68
CA CYS A 159 3.87 -12.49 -9.57
C CYS A 159 4.53 -11.13 -9.82
N CYS A 160 5.82 -11.07 -9.52
CA CYS A 160 6.52 -9.86 -9.12
C CYS A 160 7.87 -9.73 -9.86
N ARG A 161 7.93 -10.37 -11.02
CA ARG A 161 9.10 -10.54 -11.88
C ARG A 161 9.64 -9.20 -12.39
N ILE A 162 10.97 -9.06 -12.39
CA ILE A 162 11.66 -7.84 -12.82
C ILE A 162 11.38 -7.48 -14.28
N GLU A 163 11.15 -8.47 -15.14
CA GLU A 163 10.82 -8.28 -16.55
C GLU A 163 9.53 -7.47 -16.71
N LYS A 164 8.53 -7.73 -15.86
CA LYS A 164 7.26 -6.98 -15.90
C LYS A 164 7.44 -5.56 -15.41
N ALA A 165 8.20 -5.35 -14.33
CA ALA A 165 8.53 -4.01 -13.83
C ALA A 165 9.26 -3.17 -14.89
N ARG A 166 10.26 -3.74 -15.57
CA ARG A 166 10.98 -3.09 -16.67
C ARG A 166 10.05 -2.76 -17.83
N ALA A 167 9.19 -3.68 -18.25
CA ALA A 167 8.23 -3.43 -19.33
C ALA A 167 7.26 -2.27 -19.01
N ILE A 168 6.84 -2.11 -17.75
CA ILE A 168 6.02 -0.98 -17.30
C ILE A 168 6.83 0.32 -17.36
N ALA A 169 8.08 0.32 -16.86
CA ALA A 169 8.96 1.48 -16.90
C ALA A 169 9.27 1.95 -18.33
N ASP A 170 9.56 0.99 -19.22
CA ASP A 170 9.84 1.24 -20.63
C ASP A 170 8.63 1.86 -21.33
N ALA A 171 7.42 1.37 -21.05
CA ALA A 171 6.18 1.94 -21.56
C ALA A 171 5.99 3.39 -21.11
N ALA A 172 6.23 3.69 -19.83
CA ALA A 172 6.13 5.05 -19.29
C ALA A 172 7.13 6.01 -19.90
N SER A 173 8.38 5.57 -20.08
CA SER A 173 9.43 6.35 -20.74
C SER A 173 9.07 6.63 -22.20
N THR A 174 8.61 5.62 -22.93
CA THR A 174 8.32 5.72 -24.37
C THR A 174 7.13 6.63 -24.65
N SER A 175 6.10 6.59 -23.81
CA SER A 175 4.93 7.45 -23.95
C SER A 175 5.14 8.88 -23.41
N GLN A 176 6.33 9.20 -22.89
CA GLN A 176 6.60 10.44 -22.15
C GLN A 176 5.53 10.71 -21.07
N HIS A 177 5.19 9.66 -20.32
CA HIS A 177 4.06 9.70 -19.39
C HIS A 177 4.19 10.85 -18.38
N GLN A 178 3.11 11.59 -18.21
CA GLN A 178 2.91 12.55 -17.14
C GLN A 178 1.65 12.10 -16.39
N PRO A 179 1.74 11.81 -15.09
CA PRO A 179 2.82 12.07 -14.12
C PRO A 179 4.07 11.15 -14.22
N PRO A 180 5.18 11.45 -13.53
CA PRO A 180 6.40 10.67 -13.61
C PRO A 180 6.27 9.25 -13.03
N PHE A 181 6.90 8.30 -13.72
CA PHE A 181 7.09 6.92 -13.28
C PHE A 181 8.58 6.61 -13.19
N GLU A 182 9.06 6.19 -12.03
CA GLU A 182 10.45 5.81 -11.81
C GLU A 182 10.54 4.36 -11.36
N LEU A 183 11.40 3.57 -12.02
CA LEU A 183 11.80 2.24 -11.56
C LEU A 183 13.23 2.28 -11.04
N VAL A 184 13.42 1.79 -9.83
CA VAL A 184 14.73 1.49 -9.25
C VAL A 184 14.83 -0.01 -9.04
N THR A 185 15.94 -0.59 -9.50
CA THR A 185 16.18 -2.03 -9.41
C THR A 185 17.34 -2.34 -8.46
N TYR A 186 17.23 -3.47 -7.78
CA TYR A 186 18.21 -3.93 -6.80
C TYR A 186 18.80 -5.28 -7.23
N PRO A 187 20.03 -5.30 -7.76
CA PRO A 187 20.69 -6.55 -8.13
C PRO A 187 20.80 -7.49 -6.95
N ARG A 188 20.45 -8.77 -7.15
CA ARG A 188 20.48 -9.84 -6.14
C ARG A 188 19.52 -9.65 -4.95
N ALA A 189 18.61 -8.68 -4.99
CA ALA A 189 17.51 -8.61 -4.03
C ALA A 189 16.36 -9.49 -4.52
N ASP A 190 15.82 -10.32 -3.63
CA ASP A 190 14.66 -11.18 -3.87
C ASP A 190 13.38 -10.47 -3.39
N HIS A 191 12.23 -11.14 -3.47
CA HIS A 191 10.99 -10.66 -2.88
C HIS A 191 11.16 -10.33 -1.40
N ASP A 192 10.46 -9.29 -0.94
CA ASP A 192 10.43 -8.89 0.47
C ASP A 192 11.80 -8.47 1.06
N PHE A 193 12.75 -8.06 0.20
CA PHE A 193 14.13 -7.74 0.57
C PHE A 193 14.32 -6.63 1.62
N ILE A 194 13.29 -5.84 1.91
CA ILE A 194 13.33 -4.77 2.90
C ILE A 194 13.00 -5.25 4.32
N MET A 195 12.35 -6.42 4.44
CA MET A 195 11.81 -6.92 5.69
C MET A 195 12.81 -7.86 6.36
N PRO A 196 12.94 -7.85 7.70
CA PRO A 196 13.78 -8.82 8.40
C PRO A 196 13.35 -10.26 8.07
N GLY A 197 14.30 -11.09 7.63
CA GLY A 197 14.01 -12.46 7.24
C GLY A 197 15.04 -13.03 6.27
N ARG A 198 14.72 -14.18 5.68
CA ARG A 198 15.62 -14.91 4.77
C ARG A 198 16.03 -14.08 3.55
N SER A 199 15.11 -13.29 3.01
CA SER A 199 15.33 -12.49 1.79
C SER A 199 15.90 -11.11 2.07
N TYR A 200 16.10 -10.74 3.34
CA TYR A 200 16.57 -9.41 3.73
C TYR A 200 17.90 -9.08 3.06
N ASN A 201 17.96 -7.93 2.40
CA ASN A 201 19.17 -7.40 1.79
C ASN A 201 19.41 -5.99 2.33
N GLY A 202 20.29 -5.84 3.31
CA GLY A 202 20.49 -4.57 4.02
C GLY A 202 20.92 -3.40 3.12
N ALA A 203 21.69 -3.65 2.07
CA ALA A 203 22.09 -2.61 1.13
C ALA A 203 20.90 -2.12 0.29
N ALA A 204 20.12 -3.06 -0.28
CA ALA A 204 18.93 -2.74 -1.05
C ALA A 204 17.85 -2.10 -0.16
N ALA A 205 17.63 -2.63 1.04
CA ALA A 205 16.70 -2.08 2.02
C ALA A 205 17.05 -0.66 2.43
N GLY A 206 18.33 -0.40 2.74
CA GLY A 206 18.81 0.91 3.13
C GLY A 206 18.62 1.98 2.04
N ASP A 207 18.90 1.63 0.78
CA ASP A 207 18.66 2.53 -0.35
C ASP A 207 17.15 2.71 -0.64
N ALA A 208 16.38 1.62 -0.65
CA ALA A 208 14.93 1.65 -0.85
C ALA A 208 14.22 2.58 0.14
N TRP A 209 14.61 2.51 1.43
CA TRP A 209 14.05 3.40 2.44
C TRP A 209 14.46 4.86 2.27
N LYS A 210 15.72 5.14 1.92
CA LYS A 210 16.17 6.52 1.62
C LYS A 210 15.39 7.12 0.45
N ARG A 211 15.15 6.34 -0.60
CA ARG A 211 14.36 6.78 -1.77
C ARG A 211 12.90 6.99 -1.42
N THR A 212 12.33 6.09 -0.62
CA THR A 212 10.96 6.23 -0.12
C THR A 212 10.79 7.53 0.65
N GLU A 213 11.67 7.81 1.60
CA GLU A 213 11.65 9.03 2.39
C GLU A 213 11.79 10.30 1.51
N ALA A 214 12.73 10.30 0.58
CA ALA A 214 12.91 11.41 -0.36
C ALA A 214 11.66 11.65 -1.22
N ARG A 215 11.08 10.57 -1.75
CA ARG A 215 9.92 10.64 -2.63
C ARG A 215 8.65 11.06 -1.89
N LEU A 216 8.46 10.62 -0.64
CA LEU A 216 7.36 11.10 0.20
C LEU A 216 7.47 12.60 0.47
N ARG A 217 8.67 13.13 0.75
CA ARG A 217 8.89 14.58 0.86
C ARG A 217 8.51 15.32 -0.41
N GLU A 218 8.93 14.82 -1.58
CA GLU A 218 8.61 15.42 -2.87
C GLU A 218 7.09 15.45 -3.13
N TYR A 219 6.39 14.34 -2.88
CA TYR A 219 4.94 14.26 -3.06
C TYR A 219 4.18 15.30 -2.24
N PHE A 220 4.58 15.49 -0.97
CA PHE A 220 3.91 16.45 -0.11
C PHE A 220 4.36 17.91 -0.27
N ALA A 221 5.51 18.15 -0.91
CA ALA A 221 5.95 19.50 -1.26
C ALA A 221 5.13 20.09 -2.43
N GLY A 222 4.64 19.22 -3.33
CA GLY A 222 3.81 19.61 -4.47
C GLY A 222 2.29 19.52 -4.23
N SER A 223 1.85 19.15 -3.02
CA SER A 223 0.45 18.85 -2.68
C SER A 223 -0.25 19.92 -1.85
#